data_AF-A0A543A8Y9-F1
#
_entry.id   AF-A0A543A8Y9-F1
#
_cell.length_a   1.000
_cell.length_b   1.000
_cell.length_c   1.000
_cell.angle_alpha   90.00
_cell.angle_beta   90.00
_cell.angle_gamma   90.00
#
_symmetry.space_group_name_H-M   'P 1'
#
loop_
_entity.id
_entity.type
_entity.pdbx_description
1 polymer ?
#
loop_
_entity_poly.entity_id
_entity_poly.type
_entity_poly.pdbx_seq_one_letter_code
_entity_poly.pdbx_strand_id
1 'polypeptide(L)'
;MNDLNQDDARVLALLGVVERITAWQETAPEGTIQDELDEALREAGVTLTEEQKEHVAEQISSREDVDLDLLAADSGEGGPA
;
A
#
# COMPACT_ATOMS: atom_id res chain seq x y z
N MET A 1 18.92 13.91 -6.76
CA MET A 1 19.40 12.52 -6.57
C MET A 1 18.90 11.93 -5.25
N ASN A 2 17.87 12.51 -4.62
CA ASN A 2 17.29 12.00 -3.37
C ASN A 2 15.93 11.33 -3.60
N ASP A 3 15.26 11.73 -4.68
CA ASP A 3 13.90 11.34 -5.07
C ASP A 3 13.83 9.86 -5.46
N LEU A 4 14.67 9.41 -6.41
CA LEU A 4 14.77 7.99 -6.82
C LEU A 4 14.94 7.03 -5.62
N ASN A 5 15.80 7.37 -4.67
CA ASN A 5 16.05 6.53 -3.50
C ASN A 5 14.88 6.56 -2.47
N GLN A 6 14.11 7.64 -2.45
CA GLN A 6 12.91 7.75 -1.62
C GLN A 6 11.74 6.98 -2.25
N ASP A 7 11.61 7.03 -3.58
CA ASP A 7 10.63 6.26 -4.35
C ASP A 7 10.90 4.75 -4.21
N ASP A 8 12.16 4.32 -4.37
CA ASP A 8 12.57 2.92 -4.16
C ASP A 8 12.25 2.44 -2.73
N ALA A 9 12.57 3.25 -1.71
CA ALA A 9 12.27 2.92 -0.32
C ALA A 9 10.75 2.80 -0.07
N ARG A 10 9.95 3.66 -0.71
CA ARG A 10 8.49 3.63 -0.60
C ARG A 10 7.88 2.41 -1.29
N VAL A 11 8.37 2.06 -2.49
CA VAL A 11 7.94 0.85 -3.21
C VAL A 11 8.24 -0.40 -2.38
N LEU A 12 9.44 -0.50 -1.80
CA LEU A 12 9.81 -1.62 -0.93
C LEU A 12 8.95 -1.69 0.33
N ALA A 13 8.60 -0.55 0.91
CA ALA A 13 7.71 -0.50 2.06
C ALA A 13 6.28 -0.97 1.71
N LEU A 14 5.72 -0.50 0.59
CA LEU A 14 4.42 -0.95 0.10
C LEU A 14 4.41 -2.44 -0.26
N LEU A 15 5.47 -2.94 -0.89
CA LEU A 15 5.61 -4.37 -1.21
C LEU A 15 5.50 -5.21 0.07
N GLY A 16 6.25 -4.86 1.12
CA GLY A 16 6.20 -5.59 2.38
C GLY A 16 4.81 -5.57 3.05
N VAL A 17 4.08 -4.47 2.91
CA VAL A 17 2.69 -4.35 3.39
C VAL A 17 1.76 -5.28 2.62
N VAL A 18 1.80 -5.24 1.28
CA VAL A 18 0.95 -6.08 0.43
C VAL A 18 1.25 -7.57 0.65
N GLU A 19 2.53 -7.95 0.69
CA GLU A 19 2.92 -9.35 0.95
C GLU A 19 2.42 -9.85 2.31
N ARG A 20 2.48 -9.01 3.36
CA ARG A 20 1.96 -9.35 4.69
C ARG A 20 0.45 -9.59 4.65
N ILE A 21 -0.30 -8.69 4.01
CA ILE A 21 -1.76 -8.76 3.99
C ILE A 21 -2.24 -9.91 3.12
N THR A 22 -1.63 -10.14 1.96
CA THR A 22 -1.95 -11.28 1.10
C THR A 22 -1.68 -12.61 1.81
N ALA A 23 -0.57 -12.73 2.55
CA ALA A 23 -0.28 -13.93 3.35
C ALA A 23 -1.27 -14.10 4.52
N TRP A 24 -1.69 -13.01 5.15
CA TRP A 24 -2.68 -13.04 6.23
C TRP A 24 -4.09 -13.37 5.72
N GLN A 25 -4.50 -12.83 4.57
CA GLN A 25 -5.82 -13.02 3.94
C GLN A 25 -6.20 -14.49 3.80
N GLU A 26 -5.24 -15.37 3.50
CA GLU A 26 -5.49 -16.81 3.39
C GLU A 26 -6.04 -17.43 4.69
N THR A 27 -5.83 -16.76 5.82
CA THR A 27 -6.21 -17.20 7.17
C THR A 27 -7.15 -16.25 7.89
N ALA A 28 -7.46 -15.10 7.28
CA ALA A 28 -8.16 -14.00 7.91
C ALA A 28 -9.69 -14.07 7.77
N PRO A 29 -10.43 -13.44 8.69
CA PRO A 29 -11.85 -13.18 8.50
C PRO A 29 -12.11 -12.30 7.26
N GLU A 30 -13.19 -12.57 6.54
CA GLU A 30 -13.63 -11.72 5.44
C GLU A 30 -14.00 -10.32 5.95
N GLY A 31 -13.54 -9.27 5.27
CA GLY A 31 -13.90 -7.88 5.58
C GLY A 31 -12.94 -7.11 6.50
N THR A 32 -11.81 -7.69 6.90
CA THR A 32 -10.79 -7.01 7.74
C THR A 32 -9.56 -6.51 6.96
N ILE A 33 -9.52 -6.71 5.63
CA ILE A 33 -8.39 -6.34 4.76
C ILE A 33 -8.07 -4.83 4.85
N GLN A 34 -9.09 -3.98 4.90
CA GLN A 34 -8.91 -2.53 4.93
C GLN A 34 -8.30 -2.04 6.27
N ASP A 35 -8.64 -2.69 7.38
CA ASP A 35 -8.15 -2.34 8.72
C ASP A 35 -6.67 -2.74 8.87
N GLU A 36 -6.32 -3.96 8.43
CA GLU A 36 -4.93 -4.41 8.40
C GLU A 36 -4.07 -3.62 7.41
N LEU A 37 -4.64 -3.21 6.28
CA LEU A 37 -3.95 -2.35 5.32
C LEU A 37 -3.58 -1.00 5.94
N ASP A 38 -4.52 -0.38 6.66
CA ASP A 38 -4.25 0.89 7.34
C ASP A 38 -3.18 0.74 8.44
N GLU A 39 -3.27 -0.33 9.24
CA GLU A 39 -2.26 -0.63 10.27
C GLU A 39 -0.87 -0.83 9.65
N ALA A 40 -0.76 -1.68 8.64
CA ALA A 40 0.52 -2.02 8.02
C ALA A 40 1.16 -0.81 7.31
N LEU A 41 0.36 0.03 6.64
CA LEU A 41 0.83 1.29 6.06
C LEU A 41 1.38 2.24 7.13
N ARG A 42 0.67 2.35 8.25
CA ARG A 42 1.09 3.18 9.38
C ARG A 42 2.38 2.68 10.02
N GLU A 43 2.55 1.37 10.18
CA GLU A 43 3.79 0.76 10.66
C GLU A 43 4.97 1.00 9.70
N ALA A 44 4.70 0.97 8.40
CA ALA A 44 5.68 1.23 7.35
C ALA A 44 6.00 2.73 7.16
N GLY A 45 5.25 3.63 7.81
CA GLY A 45 5.39 5.09 7.63
C GLY A 45 4.98 5.58 6.24
N VAL A 46 4.15 4.81 5.53
CA VAL A 46 3.64 5.14 4.20
C VAL A 46 2.21 5.64 4.32
N THR A 47 1.91 6.74 3.66
CA THR A 47 0.54 7.26 3.55
C THR A 47 0.01 7.01 2.14
N LEU A 48 -1.20 6.48 2.06
CA LEU A 48 -1.99 6.38 0.83
C LEU A 48 -3.28 7.20 1.00
N THR A 49 -3.82 7.69 -0.11
CA THR A 49 -5.17 8.29 -0.12
C THR A 49 -6.23 7.21 0.17
N GLU A 50 -7.43 7.61 0.58
CA GLU A 50 -8.53 6.67 0.79
C GLU A 50 -8.86 5.88 -0.49
N GLU A 51 -8.83 6.54 -1.66
CA GLU A 51 -9.06 5.90 -2.97
C GLU A 51 -7.98 4.86 -3.29
N GLN A 52 -6.70 5.17 -3.02
CA GLN A 52 -5.61 4.23 -3.18
C GLN A 52 -5.75 3.02 -2.24
N LYS A 53 -6.13 3.24 -0.98
CA LYS A 53 -6.36 2.17 -0.01
C LYS A 53 -7.50 1.26 -0.43
N GLU A 54 -8.61 1.82 -0.90
CA GLU A 54 -9.75 1.05 -1.41
C GLU A 54 -9.34 0.21 -2.63
N HIS A 55 -8.58 0.80 -3.55
CA HIS A 55 -8.10 0.10 -4.73
C HIS A 55 -7.15 -1.06 -4.41
N VAL A 56 -6.21 -0.86 -3.47
CA VAL A 56 -5.32 -1.92 -2.99
C VAL A 56 -6.10 -3.02 -2.28
N ALA A 57 -7.05 -2.66 -1.42
CA ALA A 57 -7.87 -3.63 -0.71
C ALA A 57 -8.72 -4.47 -1.68
N GLU A 58 -9.26 -3.87 -2.74
CA GLU A 58 -10.02 -4.55 -3.79
C GLU A 58 -9.14 -5.54 -4.59
N GLN A 59 -7.94 -5.11 -4.99
CA GLN A 59 -6.98 -5.95 -5.72
C GLN A 59 -6.54 -7.16 -4.87
N ILE A 60 -6.18 -6.94 -3.61
CA ILE A 60 -5.83 -8.02 -2.67
C ILE A 60 -7.03 -8.97 -2.48
N SER A 61 -8.23 -8.43 -2.24
CA SER A 61 -9.45 -9.24 -2.10
C SER A 61 -9.71 -10.12 -3.32
N SER A 62 -9.49 -9.57 -4.52
CA SER A 62 -9.66 -10.26 -5.80
C SER A 62 -8.49 -11.17 -6.19
N ARG A 63 -7.41 -11.20 -5.38
CA ARG A 63 -6.14 -11.89 -5.68
C ARG A 63 -5.52 -11.43 -7.00
N GLU A 64 -5.71 -10.16 -7.33
CA GLU A 64 -5.04 -9.46 -8.43
C GLU A 64 -3.65 -8.97 -7.99
N ASP A 65 -2.76 -8.76 -8.95
CA ASP A 65 -1.43 -8.22 -8.71
C ASP A 65 -1.54 -6.72 -8.37
N VAL A 66 -0.89 -6.27 -7.30
CA VAL A 66 -0.99 -4.88 -6.85
C VAL A 66 -0.02 -4.00 -7.62
N ASP A 67 -0.53 -2.98 -8.30
CA ASP A 67 0.28 -2.05 -9.11
C ASP A 67 1.02 -1.02 -8.21
N LEU A 68 2.14 -1.46 -7.61
CA LEU A 68 2.91 -0.67 -6.63
C LEU A 68 3.55 0.58 -7.23
N ASP A 69 3.89 0.55 -8.52
CA ASP A 69 4.52 1.67 -9.23
C ASP A 69 3.54 2.84 -9.37
N LEU A 70 2.27 2.54 -9.69
CA LEU A 70 1.19 3.51 -9.73
C LEU A 70 0.96 4.17 -8.35
N LEU A 71 0.97 3.36 -7.28
CA LEU A 71 0.81 3.84 -5.90
C LEU A 71 1.99 4.70 -5.43
N ALA A 72 3.19 4.47 -5.97
CA ALA A 72 4.39 5.25 -5.71
C ALA A 72 4.38 6.60 -6.43
N ALA A 73 3.96 6.62 -7.69
CA ALA A 73 3.94 7.83 -8.51
C ALA A 73 2.90 8.87 -8.05
N ASP A 74 1.77 8.44 -7.49
CA ASP A 74 0.62 9.30 -7.18
C ASP A 74 0.72 10.05 -5.83
N SER A 75 1.85 9.98 -5.11
CA SER A 75 2.09 10.82 -3.91
C SER A 75 2.34 12.30 -4.21
N GLY A 76 2.17 12.72 -5.47
CA GLY A 76 2.80 13.91 -6.05
C GLY A 76 1.88 15.08 -6.41
N GLU A 77 0.77 15.33 -5.70
CA GLU A 77 0.15 16.67 -5.67
C GLU A 77 -0.04 17.17 -4.23
N GLY A 78 1.03 17.05 -3.44
CA GLY A 78 1.17 17.63 -2.11
C GLY A 78 2.50 18.36 -1.96
N GLY A 79 2.70 19.43 -2.74
CA GLY A 79 3.85 20.33 -2.59
C GLY A 79 3.84 21.04 -1.22
N PRO A 80 5.01 21.55 -0.74
CA PRO A 80 5.17 22.04 0.64
C PRO A 80 4.21 23.19 0.96
N ALA A 81 3.59 23.12 2.14
CA ALA A 81 2.83 24.21 2.75
C ALA A 81 3.74 25.34 3.26
#